data_AF-A0A418X7R9-F1
#
_entry.id   AF-A0A418X7R9-F1
#
_cell.length_a   1.000
_cell.length_b   1.000
_cell.length_c   1.000
_cell.angle_alpha   90.00
_cell.angle_beta   90.00
_cell.angle_gamma   90.00
#
_symmetry.space_group_name_H-M   'P 1'
#
loop_
_entity.id
_entity.type
_entity.pdbx_description
1 polymer ?
#
loop_
_entity_poly.entity_id
_entity_poly.type
_entity_poly.pdbx_seq_one_letter_code
_entity_poly.pdbx_strand_id
1 'polypeptide(L)'
;MWAKFFGELRGRVRFVSLQHGETQDDINFIRWKYGVEIYQDQNIDTWSDLDTVAAQVATLDYVVSISTTVIHVAGALGVPSWVLLKNEPYLHWKAGNQVCPWYPTVQPVRQKNPDEWDSTIKVDPSVKTIFQRV
;
A
#
# COMPACT_ATOMS: atom_id res chain seq x y z
N MET A 1 12.45 6.67 3.38
CA MET A 1 11.40 5.83 2.75
C MET A 1 10.76 6.39 1.48
N TRP A 2 9.73 7.26 1.53
CA TRP A 2 8.90 7.57 0.32
C TRP A 2 9.65 8.21 -0.83
N ALA A 3 10.62 9.08 -0.54
CA ALA A 3 11.48 9.64 -1.57
C ALA A 3 12.22 8.56 -2.39
N LYS A 4 12.71 7.52 -1.71
CA LYS A 4 13.40 6.39 -2.34
C LYS A 4 12.41 5.50 -3.10
N PHE A 5 11.28 5.17 -2.47
CA PHE A 5 10.22 4.36 -3.06
C PHE A 5 9.68 4.97 -4.37
N PHE A 6 9.32 6.25 -4.33
CA PHE A 6 8.92 6.99 -5.52
C PHE A 6 10.06 7.11 -6.53
N GLY A 7 11.26 7.44 -6.09
CA GLY A 7 12.42 7.57 -6.98
C GLY A 7 12.76 6.31 -7.77
N GLU A 8 12.71 5.14 -7.13
CA GLU A 8 13.05 3.85 -7.76
C GLU A 8 11.97 3.33 -8.71
N LEU A 9 10.70 3.69 -8.47
CA LEU A 9 9.55 3.14 -9.20
C LEU A 9 8.90 4.13 -10.17
N ARG A 10 9.24 5.41 -10.08
CA ARG A 10 8.73 6.45 -10.97
C ARG A 10 8.96 6.07 -12.44
N GLY A 11 7.89 6.12 -13.22
CA GLY A 11 7.91 5.78 -14.66
C GLY A 11 7.95 4.28 -14.96
N ARG A 12 8.11 3.42 -13.94
CA ARG A 12 8.01 1.95 -14.08
C ARG A 12 6.63 1.43 -13.70
N VAL A 13 6.00 2.06 -12.71
CA VAL A 13 4.69 1.68 -12.20
C VAL A 13 3.71 2.84 -12.26
N ARG A 14 2.42 2.50 -12.31
CA ARG A 14 1.31 3.41 -12.04
C ARG A 14 0.95 3.31 -10.56
N PHE A 15 0.96 4.44 -9.88
CA PHE A 15 0.46 4.51 -8.51
C PHE A 15 -1.04 4.73 -8.53
N VAL A 16 -1.76 3.97 -7.71
CA VAL A 16 -3.21 4.10 -7.52
C VAL A 16 -3.46 4.44 -6.06
N SER A 17 -4.34 5.40 -5.78
CA SER A 17 -4.82 5.71 -4.43
C SER A 17 -6.24 5.19 -4.24
N LEU A 18 -6.39 4.33 -3.24
CA LEU A 18 -7.64 3.88 -2.61
C LEU A 18 -7.94 4.67 -1.32
N GLN A 19 -7.25 5.80 -1.09
CA GLN A 19 -7.46 6.59 0.11
C GLN A 19 -8.77 7.37 0.00
N HIS A 20 -9.52 7.36 1.10
CA HIS A 20 -10.78 8.05 1.24
C HIS A 20 -10.57 9.48 1.79
N GLY A 21 -11.44 10.42 1.43
CA GLY A 21 -11.44 11.80 1.95
C GLY A 21 -10.61 12.79 1.14
N GLU A 22 -10.29 13.93 1.75
CA GLU A 22 -9.55 15.04 1.14
C GLU A 22 -8.08 14.66 0.94
N THR A 23 -7.76 14.17 -0.26
CA THR A 23 -6.44 13.59 -0.61
C THR A 23 -5.74 14.37 -1.72
N GLN A 24 -6.40 15.38 -2.28
CA GLN A 24 -5.91 16.11 -3.44
C GLN A 24 -4.63 16.90 -3.13
N ASP A 25 -4.51 17.47 -1.94
CA ASP A 25 -3.32 18.21 -1.51
C ASP A 25 -2.12 17.29 -1.35
N ASP A 26 -2.31 16.09 -0.79
CA ASP A 26 -1.25 15.08 -0.68
C ASP A 26 -0.80 14.58 -2.05
N ILE A 27 -1.75 14.32 -2.96
CA ILE A 27 -1.45 13.93 -4.35
C ILE A 27 -0.66 15.04 -5.06
N ASN A 28 -1.10 16.30 -4.92
CA ASN A 28 -0.43 17.45 -5.50
C ASN A 28 0.98 17.64 -4.93
N PHE A 29 1.15 17.45 -3.62
CA PHE A 29 2.45 17.53 -2.96
C PHE A 29 3.40 16.43 -3.44
N ILE A 30 2.93 15.19 -3.56
CA ILE A 30 3.73 14.07 -4.07
C ILE A 30 4.13 14.32 -5.52
N ARG A 31 3.21 14.80 -6.34
CA ARG A 31 3.46 15.19 -7.72
C ARG A 31 4.52 16.27 -7.82
N TRP A 32 4.39 17.34 -7.04
CA TRP A 32 5.35 18.45 -7.03
C TRP A 32 6.73 18.02 -6.53
N LYS A 33 6.78 17.29 -5.42
CA LYS A 33 8.03 16.95 -4.73
C LYS A 33 8.79 15.80 -5.39
N TYR A 34 8.09 14.78 -5.86
CA TYR A 34 8.69 13.55 -6.38
C TYR A 34 8.45 13.34 -7.88
N GLY A 35 7.59 14.14 -8.51
CA GLY A 35 7.26 14.05 -9.92
C GLY A 35 6.48 12.78 -10.29
N VAL A 36 5.81 12.18 -9.30
CA VAL A 36 5.02 10.96 -9.45
C VAL A 36 3.55 11.32 -9.64
N GLU A 37 2.92 10.73 -10.65
CA GLU A 37 1.48 10.81 -10.83
C GLU A 37 0.81 9.69 -10.03
N ILE A 38 -0.17 10.05 -9.20
CA ILE A 38 -1.02 9.12 -8.47
C ILE A 38 -2.41 9.18 -9.10
N TYR A 39 -2.88 8.05 -9.60
CA TYR A 39 -4.23 7.90 -10.11
C TYR A 39 -5.19 7.64 -8.96
N GLN A 40 -6.31 8.36 -8.91
CA GLN A 40 -7.40 8.08 -7.99
C GLN A 40 -8.68 7.97 -8.81
N ASP A 41 -9.37 6.85 -8.70
CA ASP A 41 -10.62 6.62 -9.43
C ASP A 41 -11.76 7.33 -8.70
N GLN A 42 -12.33 8.35 -9.36
CA GLN A 42 -13.41 9.16 -8.82
C GLN A 42 -14.77 8.43 -8.84
N ASN A 43 -14.86 7.27 -9.50
CA ASN A 43 -16.09 6.47 -9.57
C ASN A 43 -16.22 5.45 -8.44
N ILE A 44 -15.19 5.34 -7.57
CA ILE A 44 -15.16 4.33 -6.50
C ILE A 44 -15.46 5.01 -5.17
N ASP A 45 -16.57 4.58 -4.56
CA ASP A 45 -16.92 4.99 -3.20
C ASP A 45 -16.13 4.16 -2.19
N THR A 46 -14.98 4.69 -1.79
CA THR A 46 -14.09 4.09 -0.79
C THR A 46 -14.66 4.06 0.64
N TRP A 47 -15.81 4.71 0.90
CA TRP A 47 -16.47 4.73 2.21
C TRP A 47 -17.60 3.72 2.32
N SER A 48 -18.45 3.64 1.32
CA SER A 48 -19.73 2.91 1.43
C SER A 48 -19.83 1.69 0.52
N ASP A 49 -18.90 1.51 -0.42
CA ASP A 49 -18.95 0.44 -1.41
C ASP A 49 -17.66 -0.40 -1.37
N LEU A 50 -17.64 -1.37 -0.45
CA LEU A 50 -16.50 -2.27 -0.29
C LEU A 50 -16.30 -3.18 -1.52
N ASP A 51 -17.35 -3.48 -2.28
CA ASP A 51 -17.29 -4.34 -3.46
C ASP A 51 -16.52 -3.66 -4.58
N THR A 52 -16.76 -2.37 -4.82
CA THR A 52 -15.99 -1.58 -5.80
C THR A 52 -14.53 -1.41 -5.37
N VAL A 53 -14.26 -1.23 -4.07
CA VAL A 53 -12.89 -1.22 -3.53
C VAL A 53 -12.22 -2.57 -3.76
N ALA A 54 -12.89 -3.67 -3.46
CA ALA A 54 -12.37 -5.02 -3.68
C ALA A 54 -12.09 -5.30 -5.16
N ALA A 55 -13.01 -4.88 -6.04
CA ALA A 55 -12.83 -4.97 -7.48
C ALA A 55 -11.59 -4.21 -7.95
N GLN A 56 -11.37 -2.97 -7.45
CA GLN A 56 -10.18 -2.21 -7.79
C GLN A 56 -8.90 -2.85 -7.25
N VAL A 57 -8.90 -3.30 -5.99
CA VAL A 57 -7.77 -4.02 -5.38
C VAL A 57 -7.41 -5.26 -6.20
N ALA A 58 -8.40 -6.02 -6.69
CA ALA A 58 -8.18 -7.21 -7.51
C ALA A 58 -7.47 -6.91 -8.85
N THR A 59 -7.47 -5.65 -9.32
CA THR A 59 -6.77 -5.25 -10.55
C THR A 59 -5.31 -4.83 -10.33
N LEU A 60 -4.87 -4.73 -9.07
CA LEU A 60 -3.53 -4.29 -8.71
C LEU A 60 -2.54 -5.47 -8.73
N ASP A 61 -1.31 -5.20 -9.17
CA ASP A 61 -0.22 -6.18 -9.09
C ASP A 61 0.33 -6.28 -7.66
N TYR A 62 0.29 -5.16 -6.90
CA TYR A 62 0.80 -5.08 -5.54
C TYR A 62 0.08 -4.02 -4.68
N VAL A 63 -0.05 -4.27 -3.38
CA VAL A 63 -0.66 -3.33 -2.42
C VAL A 63 0.33 -3.00 -1.30
N VAL A 64 0.56 -1.72 -1.03
CA VAL A 64 1.36 -1.24 0.11
C VAL A 64 0.48 -0.40 1.00
N SER A 65 0.26 -0.84 2.24
CA SER A 65 -0.61 -0.13 3.18
C SER A 65 -0.15 -0.30 4.62
N ILE A 66 -0.71 0.50 5.53
CA ILE A 66 -0.78 0.16 6.95
C ILE A 66 -1.98 -0.79 7.21
N SER A 67 -2.16 -1.21 8.46
CA SER A 67 -3.21 -2.13 8.92
C SER A 67 -4.63 -1.56 8.78
N THR A 68 -5.23 -1.66 7.60
CA THR A 68 -6.54 -1.05 7.24
C THR A 68 -7.42 -2.02 6.48
N THR A 69 -8.71 -1.69 6.29
CA THR A 69 -9.64 -2.52 5.50
C THR A 69 -9.05 -2.94 4.15
N VAL A 70 -8.36 -2.05 3.44
CA VAL A 70 -7.73 -2.34 2.14
C VAL A 70 -6.70 -3.46 2.22
N ILE A 71 -5.84 -3.50 3.26
CA ILE A 71 -4.82 -4.56 3.37
C ILE A 71 -5.45 -5.92 3.66
N HIS A 72 -6.57 -5.92 4.40
CA HIS A 72 -7.35 -7.12 4.66
C HIS A 72 -8.05 -7.64 3.40
N VAL A 73 -8.63 -6.73 2.61
CA VAL A 73 -9.24 -7.06 1.31
C VAL A 73 -8.19 -7.61 0.35
N ALA A 74 -7.03 -6.97 0.24
CA ALA A 74 -5.92 -7.45 -0.59
C ALA A 74 -5.46 -8.86 -0.18
N GLY A 75 -5.30 -9.09 1.13
CA GLY A 75 -4.97 -10.41 1.66
C GLY A 75 -6.04 -11.47 1.37
N ALA A 76 -7.32 -11.12 1.50
CA ALA A 76 -8.43 -12.02 1.21
C ALA A 76 -8.54 -12.36 -0.28
N LEU A 77 -8.20 -11.42 -1.16
CA LEU A 77 -8.16 -11.60 -2.61
C LEU A 77 -6.88 -12.28 -3.12
N GLY A 78 -5.90 -12.53 -2.23
CA GLY A 78 -4.62 -13.12 -2.61
C GLY A 78 -3.71 -12.16 -3.39
N VAL A 79 -3.96 -10.85 -3.33
CA VAL A 79 -3.11 -9.85 -3.98
C VAL A 79 -1.80 -9.72 -3.17
N PRO A 80 -0.62 -9.82 -3.80
CA PRO A 80 0.65 -9.61 -3.13
C PRO A 80 0.71 -8.25 -2.45
N SER A 81 1.10 -8.22 -1.17
CA SER A 81 1.02 -6.98 -0.40
C SER A 81 2.12 -6.82 0.64
N TRP A 82 2.44 -5.57 1.00
CA TRP A 82 3.12 -5.24 2.25
C TRP A 82 2.20 -4.52 3.21
N VAL A 83 2.26 -4.95 4.47
CA VAL A 83 1.68 -4.21 5.59
C VAL A 83 2.79 -3.54 6.41
N LEU A 84 2.76 -2.21 6.46
CA LEU A 84 3.68 -1.39 7.24
C LEU A 84 3.19 -1.32 8.69
N LEU A 85 4.01 -1.79 9.63
CA LEU A 85 3.65 -1.91 11.04
C LEU A 85 4.72 -1.29 11.96
N LYS A 86 4.26 -0.72 13.08
CA LYS A 86 5.12 -0.41 14.22
C LYS A 86 5.65 -1.71 14.84
N ASN A 87 6.72 -1.63 15.63
CA ASN A 87 7.30 -2.80 16.32
C ASN A 87 6.50 -3.23 17.56
N GLU A 88 5.18 -3.29 17.44
CA GLU A 88 4.27 -3.73 18.49
C GLU A 88 3.38 -4.85 17.93
N PRO A 89 3.09 -5.89 18.72
CA PRO A 89 2.13 -6.91 18.32
C PRO A 89 0.73 -6.29 18.20
N TYR A 90 0.04 -6.62 17.12
CA TYR A 90 -1.35 -6.24 16.88
C TYR A 90 -2.18 -7.49 16.64
N LEU A 91 -3.50 -7.44 16.88
CA LEU A 91 -4.38 -8.61 16.96
C LEU A 91 -4.14 -9.66 15.85
N HIS A 92 -3.96 -9.20 14.62
CA HIS A 92 -3.78 -10.05 13.44
C HIS A 92 -2.34 -10.09 12.92
N TRP A 93 -1.46 -9.23 13.42
CA TRP A 93 -0.05 -9.16 13.06
C TRP A 93 0.83 -9.54 14.25
N LYS A 94 1.20 -10.82 14.32
CA LYS A 94 2.09 -11.38 15.35
C LYS A 94 3.45 -10.69 15.37
N ALA A 95 4.11 -10.70 16.52
CA ALA A 95 5.45 -10.14 16.69
C ALA A 95 6.46 -10.73 15.68
N GLY A 96 7.48 -9.94 15.33
CA GLY A 96 8.42 -10.28 14.27
C GLY A 96 7.80 -10.21 12.87
N ASN A 97 8.50 -10.74 11.86
CA ASN A 97 8.05 -10.73 10.46
C ASN A 97 7.23 -11.98 10.11
N GLN A 98 6.43 -12.49 11.05
CA GLN A 98 5.60 -13.67 10.80
C GLN A 98 4.40 -13.29 9.95
N VAL A 99 4.23 -14.00 8.84
CA VAL A 99 3.07 -13.85 7.95
C VAL A 99 1.78 -14.16 8.72
N CYS A 100 0.72 -13.40 8.43
CA CYS A 100 -0.59 -13.67 9.00
C CYS A 100 -1.15 -14.99 8.41
N PRO A 101 -1.59 -15.97 9.23
CA PRO A 101 -2.12 -17.23 8.72
C PRO A 101 -3.30 -17.08 7.77
N TRP A 102 -4.10 -16.03 7.95
CA TRP A 102 -5.26 -15.74 7.09
C TRP A 102 -4.89 -15.04 5.78
N TYR A 103 -3.72 -14.39 5.72
CA TYR A 103 -3.28 -13.62 4.56
C TYR A 103 -1.84 -13.97 4.17
N PRO A 104 -1.60 -15.16 3.57
CA PRO A 104 -0.26 -15.63 3.21
C PRO A 104 0.47 -14.71 2.21
N THR A 105 -0.27 -13.93 1.43
CA THR A 105 0.26 -12.99 0.43
C THR A 105 0.65 -11.63 1.01
N VAL A 106 0.29 -11.36 2.27
CA VAL A 106 0.58 -10.09 2.95
C VAL A 106 1.84 -10.21 3.80
N GLN A 107 2.89 -9.54 3.37
CA GLN A 107 4.20 -9.54 4.01
C GLN A 107 4.32 -8.38 5.02
N PRO A 108 4.53 -8.66 6.33
CA PRO A 108 4.73 -7.61 7.32
C PRO A 108 6.10 -6.94 7.17
N VAL A 109 6.10 -5.60 7.18
CA VAL A 109 7.31 -4.78 7.22
C VAL A 109 7.28 -3.96 8.50
N ARG A 110 8.19 -4.27 9.43
CA ARG A 110 8.25 -3.61 10.73
C ARG A 110 9.28 -2.50 10.79
N GLN A 111 8.84 -1.36 11.31
CA GLN A 111 9.69 -0.23 11.64
C GLN A 111 10.64 -0.58 12.80
N LYS A 112 11.95 -0.48 12.59
CA LYS A 112 12.95 -0.73 13.67
C LYS A 112 13.15 0.48 14.56
N ASN A 113 13.24 1.67 13.97
CA ASN A 113 13.33 2.96 14.65
C ASN A 113 12.23 3.90 14.11
N PRO A 114 11.76 4.88 14.89
CA PRO A 114 10.84 5.90 14.40
C PRO A 114 11.31 6.49 13.06
N ASP A 115 10.39 6.61 12.12
CA ASP A 115 10.55 7.06 10.73
C ASP A 115 11.54 6.28 9.83
N GLU A 116 12.18 5.23 10.35
CA GLU A 116 13.04 4.33 9.57
C GLU A 116 12.29 3.10 9.06
N TRP A 117 11.81 3.22 7.83
CA TRP A 117 11.18 2.12 7.09
C TRP A 117 12.12 1.48 6.05
N ASP A 118 13.43 1.75 6.19
CA ASP A 118 14.34 1.94 5.06
C ASP A 118 14.94 0.68 4.39
N SER A 119 14.49 -0.55 4.71
CA SER A 119 15.24 -1.73 4.23
C SER A 119 14.49 -2.99 3.75
N THR A 120 13.17 -2.99 3.52
CA THR A 120 12.51 -4.27 3.13
C THR A 120 11.56 -4.21 1.93
N ILE A 121 11.37 -3.05 1.31
CA ILE A 121 10.54 -2.93 0.11
C ILE A 121 11.41 -3.23 -1.12
N LYS A 122 11.30 -4.44 -1.64
CA LYS A 122 11.87 -4.85 -2.94
C LYS A 122 10.70 -5.18 -3.87
N VAL A 123 10.27 -4.20 -4.65
CA VAL A 123 9.19 -4.41 -5.61
C VAL A 123 9.75 -5.23 -6.76
N ASP A 124 9.07 -6.30 -7.12
CA ASP A 124 9.44 -7.10 -8.29
C ASP A 124 9.43 -6.20 -9.55
N PRO A 125 10.47 -6.24 -10.40
CA PRO A 125 10.51 -5.49 -11.65
C PRO A 125 9.30 -5.70 -12.58
N SER A 126 8.54 -6.79 -12.43
CA SER A 126 7.34 -7.07 -13.23
C SER A 126 6.10 -6.30 -12.80
N VAL A 127 6.08 -5.71 -11.60
CA VAL A 127 4.94 -4.95 -11.05
C VAL A 127 4.72 -3.70 -11.88
N LYS A 128 3.47 -3.46 -12.31
CA LYS A 128 3.08 -2.29 -13.11
C LYS A 128 2.13 -1.36 -12.37
N THR A 129 1.42 -1.84 -11.35
CA THR A 129 0.45 -1.04 -10.59
C THR A 129 0.59 -1.28 -9.09
N ILE A 130 0.70 -0.21 -8.30
CA ILE A 130 0.86 -0.27 -6.84
C ILE A 130 -0.11 0.65 -6.13
N PHE A 131 -0.79 0.14 -5.10
CA PHE A 131 -1.47 0.98 -4.11
C PHE A 131 -0.51 1.45 -3.02
N GLN A 132 -0.64 2.70 -2.60
CA GLN A 132 0.08 3.27 -1.48
C GLN A 132 -0.88 3.93 -0.47
N ARG A 133 -0.68 3.58 0.81
CA ARG A 133 -1.10 4.39 1.95
C ARG A 133 0.12 4.80 2.78
N VAL A 134 0.24 6.10 3.06
CA VAL A 134 1.02 6.61 4.20
C VAL A 134 0.05 7.17 5.22
#